data_AF-A0A949GY09-F1
#
_entry.id   AF-A0A949GY09-F1
#
_cell.length_a   1.000
_cell.length_b   1.000
_cell.length_c   1.000
_cell.angle_alpha   90.00
_cell.angle_beta   90.00
_cell.angle_gamma   90.00
#
_symmetry.space_group_name_H-M   'P 1'
#
loop_
_entity.id
_entity.type
_entity.pdbx_description
1 polymer ?
#
loop_
_entity_poly.entity_id
_entity_poly.type
_entity_poly.pdbx_seq_one_letter_code
_entity_poly.pdbx_strand_id
1 'polypeptide(L)'
;MTDAALPAPFAVPGDAIGILGGGQLGRMLALAAARLGLDVHIFAPESDCPASRAARKTFIAPYTDRDALREFAASVKVATLEFENIPPEALDIIEAAGTTVRPDARALAISQDRLAEKSFFRDIGIEPAPFARIDGAHQIQSALNQLGGAGILKTRFSGYDGKGQIRLSGVVNPDAAFAEMQGGRAVLEALIDFDCEISVLLARGADGDVRTWDCPRNVHEGGILRRSIFPSRLPSDLLERAQTMARLLAAELDYVGVLALELFVTREGSLLANEFAPRVHNSGHWTEDACLTGQFEQHIRAVCGWPLGDTRRHSDGEMVNLLGTEVHSWQDHLRHGDKIHLYGKRRAAEGRKMGHAVRLTERS
;
A
#
# COMPACT_ATOMS: atom_id res chain seq x y z
N MET A 1 21.81 -25.62 17.04
CA MET A 1 21.02 -24.93 16.01
C MET A 1 21.97 -24.69 14.86
N THR A 2 21.82 -25.42 13.77
CA THR A 2 22.68 -25.28 12.59
C THR A 2 22.50 -23.88 12.04
N ASP A 3 23.58 -23.09 12.02
CA ASP A 3 23.71 -21.88 11.22
C ASP A 3 23.49 -22.28 9.75
N ALA A 4 22.23 -22.30 9.31
CA ALA A 4 21.94 -22.28 7.90
C ALA A 4 22.40 -20.91 7.42
N ALA A 5 23.50 -20.88 6.66
CA ALA A 5 24.00 -19.65 6.07
C ALA A 5 22.83 -18.96 5.35
N LEU A 6 22.54 -17.70 5.73
CA LEU A 6 21.51 -16.91 5.07
C LEU A 6 21.80 -16.91 3.56
N PRO A 7 20.78 -17.08 2.71
CA PRO A 7 20.98 -17.03 1.27
C PRO A 7 21.68 -15.72 0.89
N ALA A 8 22.65 -15.81 -0.03
CA ALA A 8 23.40 -14.63 -0.47
C ALA A 8 22.44 -13.55 -1.02
N PRO A 9 22.71 -12.26 -0.77
CA PRO A 9 21.86 -11.19 -1.25
C PRO A 9 21.85 -11.17 -2.78
N PHE A 10 20.69 -10.86 -3.38
CA PHE A 10 20.53 -10.83 -4.84
C PHE A 10 21.12 -9.56 -5.47
N ALA A 11 21.11 -8.46 -4.72
CA ALA A 11 21.72 -7.19 -5.09
C ALA A 11 22.71 -6.76 -4.00
N VAL A 12 23.79 -6.09 -4.37
CA VAL A 12 24.81 -5.55 -3.44
C VAL A 12 25.00 -4.05 -3.66
N PRO A 13 25.59 -3.30 -2.70
CA PRO A 13 25.89 -1.89 -2.93
C PRO A 13 26.65 -1.68 -4.25
N GLY A 14 26.23 -0.69 -5.03
CA GLY A 14 26.67 -0.42 -6.40
C GLY A 14 25.77 -1.01 -7.50
N ASP A 15 24.90 -1.97 -7.16
CA ASP A 15 23.88 -2.46 -8.10
C ASP A 15 22.72 -1.47 -8.23
N ALA A 16 21.97 -1.60 -9.34
CA ALA A 16 20.76 -0.83 -9.61
C ALA A 16 19.48 -1.64 -9.33
N ILE A 17 18.53 -1.01 -8.63
CA ILE A 17 17.18 -1.52 -8.39
C ILE A 17 16.18 -0.81 -9.30
N GLY A 18 15.29 -1.57 -9.92
CA GLY A 18 14.22 -1.03 -10.75
C GLY A 18 12.97 -0.71 -9.94
N ILE A 19 12.34 0.43 -10.18
CA ILE A 19 11.02 0.76 -9.60
C ILE A 19 10.06 1.16 -10.72
N LEU A 20 8.94 0.43 -10.82
CA LEU A 20 7.81 0.75 -11.69
C LEU A 20 6.89 1.74 -10.97
N GLY A 21 6.80 2.96 -11.48
CA GLY A 21 6.07 4.08 -10.89
C GLY A 21 6.98 5.24 -10.45
N GLY A 22 6.49 6.46 -10.71
CA GLY A 22 7.24 7.70 -10.54
C GLY A 22 6.81 8.60 -9.37
N GLY A 23 5.83 8.19 -8.58
CA GLY A 23 5.22 8.94 -7.49
C GLY A 23 6.07 9.06 -6.22
N GLN A 24 5.41 9.45 -5.13
CA GLN A 24 6.09 9.72 -3.86
C GLN A 24 6.63 8.46 -3.17
N LEU A 25 5.98 7.31 -3.34
CA LEU A 25 6.44 6.09 -2.69
C LEU A 25 7.72 5.62 -3.38
N GLY A 26 7.80 5.79 -4.70
CA GLY A 26 8.97 5.45 -5.51
C GLY A 26 10.14 6.36 -5.18
N ARG A 27 9.85 7.65 -4.94
CA ARG A 27 10.83 8.61 -4.42
C ARG A 27 11.41 8.17 -3.08
N MET A 28 10.57 7.76 -2.14
CA MET A 28 11.01 7.40 -0.78
C MET A 28 11.77 6.07 -0.78
N LEU A 29 11.35 5.09 -1.60
CA LEU A 29 12.13 3.89 -1.91
C LEU A 29 13.51 4.24 -2.49
N ALA A 30 13.57 5.17 -3.45
CA ALA A 30 14.83 5.58 -4.07
C ALA A 30 15.78 6.25 -3.07
N LEU A 31 15.26 7.11 -2.18
CA LEU A 31 16.03 7.74 -1.11
C LEU A 31 16.56 6.71 -0.09
N ALA A 32 15.75 5.70 0.25
CA ALA A 32 16.19 4.61 1.12
C ALA A 32 17.28 3.76 0.45
N ALA A 33 17.12 3.39 -0.82
CA ALA A 33 18.11 2.65 -1.60
C ALA A 33 19.45 3.40 -1.69
N ALA A 34 19.41 4.72 -1.95
CA ALA A 34 20.61 5.55 -2.03
C ALA A 34 21.41 5.55 -0.71
N ARG A 35 20.74 5.56 0.46
CA ARG A 35 21.41 5.45 1.77
C ARG A 35 22.13 4.11 1.96
N LEU A 36 21.68 3.06 1.28
CA LEU A 36 22.28 1.73 1.30
C LEU A 36 23.36 1.53 0.22
N GLY A 37 23.66 2.58 -0.57
CA GLY A 37 24.64 2.53 -1.65
C GLY A 37 24.12 1.83 -2.91
N LEU A 38 22.80 1.75 -3.10
CA LEU A 38 22.17 1.18 -4.30
C LEU A 38 21.75 2.30 -5.25
N ASP A 39 21.96 2.08 -6.55
CA ASP A 39 21.40 2.92 -7.60
C ASP A 39 19.92 2.57 -7.84
N VAL A 40 19.16 3.53 -8.36
CA VAL A 40 17.75 3.33 -8.68
C VAL A 40 17.47 3.75 -10.12
N HIS A 41 16.81 2.86 -10.87
CA HIS A 41 16.24 3.16 -12.17
C HIS A 41 14.71 3.21 -12.04
N ILE A 42 14.09 4.29 -12.51
CA ILE A 42 12.63 4.46 -12.51
C ILE A 42 12.08 4.17 -13.89
N PHE A 43 10.95 3.49 -13.97
CA PHE A 43 10.14 3.38 -15.18
C PHE A 43 8.77 4.01 -14.91
N ALA A 44 8.45 5.09 -15.63
CA ALA A 44 7.18 5.80 -15.48
C ALA A 44 6.83 6.56 -16.78
N PRO A 45 5.54 6.76 -17.10
CA PRO A 45 5.14 7.53 -18.27
C PRO A 45 5.37 9.04 -18.10
N GLU A 46 5.33 9.57 -16.87
CA GLU A 46 5.50 11.00 -16.61
C GLU A 46 6.96 11.43 -16.49
N SER A 47 7.30 12.55 -17.13
CA SER A 47 8.55 13.28 -16.92
C SER A 47 8.50 14.14 -15.64
N ASP A 48 9.68 14.43 -15.05
CA ASP A 48 9.85 15.17 -13.77
C ASP A 48 8.94 14.68 -12.63
N CYS A 49 8.74 13.36 -12.54
CA CYS A 49 7.98 12.75 -11.48
C CYS A 49 8.76 12.77 -10.14
N PRO A 50 8.10 12.70 -8.97
CA PRO A 50 8.77 12.73 -7.68
C PRO A 50 9.97 11.77 -7.55
N ALA A 51 9.85 10.54 -8.07
CA ALA A 51 10.87 9.51 -8.01
C ALA A 51 12.05 9.76 -8.96
N SER A 52 11.81 10.27 -10.18
CA SER A 52 12.89 10.53 -11.15
C SER A 52 13.93 11.52 -10.62
N ARG A 53 13.53 12.40 -9.70
CA ARG A 53 14.40 13.37 -9.05
C ARG A 53 15.34 12.79 -7.98
N ALA A 54 15.15 11.52 -7.62
CA ALA A 54 15.98 10.77 -6.67
C ALA A 54 16.64 9.55 -7.33
N ALA A 55 16.55 9.42 -8.66
CA ALA A 55 16.99 8.25 -9.42
C ALA A 55 18.25 8.53 -10.23
N ARG A 56 19.02 7.48 -10.52
CA ARG A 56 20.19 7.54 -11.41
C ARG A 56 19.79 7.55 -12.88
N LYS A 57 18.79 6.75 -13.25
CA LYS A 57 18.24 6.68 -14.62
C LYS A 57 16.71 6.69 -14.55
N THR A 58 16.05 7.30 -15.53
CA THR A 58 14.60 7.24 -15.68
C THR A 58 14.25 6.86 -17.11
N PHE A 59 13.42 5.83 -17.26
CA PHE A 59 12.80 5.41 -18.50
C PHE A 59 11.43 6.08 -18.58
N ILE A 60 11.27 6.99 -19.55
CA ILE A 60 10.04 7.73 -19.77
C ILE A 60 9.28 7.06 -20.91
N ALA A 61 8.41 6.12 -20.57
CA ALA A 61 7.68 5.30 -21.53
C ALA A 61 6.36 4.79 -20.92
N PRO A 62 5.33 4.51 -21.74
CA PRO A 62 4.14 3.83 -21.26
C PRO A 62 4.47 2.38 -20.86
N TYR A 63 3.72 1.82 -19.91
CA TYR A 63 3.90 0.40 -19.48
C TYR A 63 3.58 -0.63 -20.58
N THR A 64 3.13 -0.20 -21.75
CA THR A 64 2.92 -1.04 -22.93
C THR A 64 4.13 -1.06 -23.88
N ASP A 65 5.16 -0.24 -23.61
CA ASP A 65 6.38 -0.20 -24.42
C ASP A 65 7.30 -1.38 -24.05
N ARG A 66 7.18 -2.44 -24.85
CA ARG A 66 7.89 -3.71 -24.63
C ARG A 66 9.40 -3.56 -24.74
N ASP A 67 9.90 -2.67 -25.60
CA ASP A 67 11.34 -2.53 -25.82
C ASP A 67 11.98 -1.70 -24.71
N ALA A 68 11.31 -0.62 -24.28
CA ALA A 68 11.74 0.15 -23.12
C ALA A 68 11.73 -0.72 -21.84
N LEU A 69 10.72 -1.58 -21.65
CA LEU A 69 10.65 -2.49 -20.51
C LEU A 69 11.79 -3.52 -20.51
N ARG A 70 12.19 -4.04 -21.67
CA ARG A 70 13.34 -4.94 -21.79
C ARG A 70 14.66 -4.22 -21.50
N GLU A 71 14.84 -3.01 -22.02
CA GLU A 71 16.03 -2.21 -21.72
C GLU A 71 16.11 -1.88 -20.22
N PHE A 72 14.96 -1.55 -19.61
CA PHE A 72 14.85 -1.34 -18.18
C PHE A 72 15.24 -2.60 -17.40
N ALA A 73 14.64 -3.75 -17.73
CA ALA A 73 14.92 -5.02 -17.08
C ALA A 73 16.42 -5.37 -17.13
N ALA A 74 17.06 -5.21 -18.29
CA ALA A 74 18.49 -5.47 -18.47
C ALA A 74 19.41 -4.53 -17.66
N SER A 75 18.88 -3.42 -17.16
CA SER A 75 19.66 -2.39 -16.46
C SER A 75 19.63 -2.52 -14.94
N VAL A 76 18.87 -3.47 -14.37
CA VAL A 76 18.64 -3.60 -12.92
C VAL A 76 18.80 -5.04 -12.45
N LYS A 77 19.08 -5.24 -11.16
CA LYS A 77 19.21 -6.58 -10.55
C LYS A 77 17.88 -7.20 -10.14
N VAL A 78 16.96 -6.35 -9.72
CA VAL A 78 15.61 -6.72 -9.29
C VAL A 78 14.70 -5.52 -9.55
N ALA A 79 13.45 -5.78 -9.88
CA ALA A 79 12.43 -4.76 -10.05
C ALA A 79 11.40 -4.83 -8.92
N THR A 80 10.87 -3.68 -8.51
CA THR A 80 9.76 -3.55 -7.57
C THR A 80 8.72 -2.57 -8.08
N LEU A 81 7.57 -2.54 -7.40
CA LEU A 81 6.41 -1.75 -7.74
C LEU A 81 6.21 -0.63 -6.71
N GLU A 82 5.96 0.57 -7.22
CA GLU A 82 5.43 1.66 -6.39
C GLU A 82 3.90 1.61 -6.31
N PHE A 83 3.25 1.24 -7.41
CA PHE A 83 1.85 1.51 -7.67
C PHE A 83 1.13 0.22 -8.04
N GLU A 84 -0.12 0.07 -7.61
CA GLU A 84 -0.88 -1.16 -7.82
C GLU A 84 -1.51 -1.26 -9.20
N ASN A 85 -1.66 -0.16 -9.96
CA ASN A 85 -2.29 -0.23 -11.30
C ASN A 85 -1.25 -0.36 -12.43
N ILE A 86 -0.18 -1.12 -12.19
CA ILE A 86 0.75 -1.51 -13.25
C ILE A 86 0.12 -2.68 -14.04
N PRO A 87 0.06 -2.63 -15.37
CA PRO A 87 -0.44 -3.74 -16.16
C PRO A 87 0.37 -5.02 -15.89
N PRO A 88 -0.27 -6.16 -15.60
CA PRO A 88 0.44 -7.43 -15.38
C PRO A 88 1.38 -7.80 -16.54
N GLU A 89 1.03 -7.45 -17.77
CA GLU A 89 1.84 -7.72 -18.96
C GLU A 89 3.21 -7.02 -18.91
N ALA A 90 3.32 -5.88 -18.20
CA ALA A 90 4.59 -5.19 -18.01
C ALA A 90 5.54 -6.01 -17.12
N LEU A 91 5.00 -6.69 -16.11
CA LEU A 91 5.76 -7.58 -15.24
C LEU A 91 6.22 -8.82 -16.02
N ASP A 92 5.32 -9.43 -16.79
CA ASP A 92 5.64 -10.59 -17.63
C ASP A 92 6.81 -10.31 -18.58
N ILE A 93 6.87 -9.10 -19.16
CA ILE A 93 7.96 -8.69 -20.05
C ILE A 93 9.29 -8.59 -19.31
N ILE A 94 9.30 -8.03 -18.10
CA ILE A 94 10.51 -7.86 -17.28
C ILE A 94 11.02 -9.23 -16.80
N GLU A 95 10.11 -10.10 -16.35
CA GLU A 95 10.47 -11.45 -15.91
C GLU A 95 10.95 -12.32 -17.07
N ALA A 96 10.30 -12.24 -18.24
CA ALA A 96 10.75 -12.92 -19.46
C ALA A 96 12.13 -12.43 -19.95
N ALA A 97 12.53 -11.20 -19.58
CA ALA A 97 13.87 -10.67 -19.84
C ALA A 97 14.92 -11.12 -18.81
N GLY A 98 14.53 -11.90 -17.79
CA GLY A 98 15.42 -12.48 -16.79
C GLY A 98 15.55 -11.70 -15.49
N THR A 99 14.74 -10.65 -15.28
CA THR A 99 14.77 -9.83 -14.07
C THR A 99 13.55 -10.15 -13.20
N THR A 100 13.77 -10.62 -11.97
CA THR A 100 12.69 -10.91 -11.03
C THR A 100 11.96 -9.62 -10.63
N VAL A 101 10.63 -9.66 -10.59
CA VAL A 101 9.80 -8.60 -10.02
C VAL A 101 9.32 -9.01 -8.63
N ARG A 102 9.37 -8.09 -7.67
CA ARG A 102 8.93 -8.32 -6.29
C ARG A 102 8.06 -7.15 -5.81
N PRO A 103 6.84 -7.38 -5.29
CA PRO A 103 6.17 -8.67 -5.20
C PRO A 103 5.82 -9.25 -6.59
N ASP A 104 5.41 -10.52 -6.61
CA ASP A 104 5.09 -11.22 -7.85
C ASP A 104 3.79 -10.71 -8.51
N ALA A 105 3.56 -11.13 -9.76
CA ALA A 105 2.36 -10.75 -10.51
C ALA A 105 1.07 -11.26 -9.86
N ARG A 106 1.12 -12.36 -9.09
CA ARG A 106 -0.06 -12.93 -8.41
C ARG A 106 -0.57 -12.00 -7.32
N ALA A 107 0.31 -11.49 -6.46
CA ALA A 107 -0.07 -10.55 -5.41
C ALA A 107 -0.70 -9.27 -6.00
N LEU A 108 -0.12 -8.75 -7.07
CA LEU A 108 -0.65 -7.59 -7.80
C LEU A 108 -2.02 -7.87 -8.42
N ALA A 109 -2.17 -9.01 -9.10
CA ALA A 109 -3.43 -9.38 -9.75
C ALA A 109 -4.59 -9.54 -8.74
N ILE A 110 -4.30 -10.12 -7.57
CA ILE A 110 -5.30 -10.25 -6.50
C ILE A 110 -5.69 -8.87 -5.95
N SER A 111 -4.73 -7.98 -5.67
CA SER A 111 -5.03 -6.65 -5.09
C SER A 111 -5.72 -5.70 -6.07
N GLN A 112 -5.52 -5.88 -7.38
CA GLN A 112 -6.13 -5.02 -8.41
C GLN A 112 -7.64 -5.20 -8.56
N ASP A 113 -8.17 -6.35 -8.14
CA ASP A 113 -9.58 -6.71 -8.30
C ASP A 113 -10.24 -6.93 -6.93
N ARG A 114 -11.07 -5.98 -6.52
CA ARG A 114 -11.76 -6.04 -5.21
C ARG A 114 -12.54 -7.33 -4.97
N LEU A 115 -13.06 -7.96 -6.03
CA LEU A 115 -13.74 -9.25 -5.87
C LEU A 115 -12.74 -10.38 -5.63
N ALA A 116 -11.63 -10.40 -6.38
CA ALA A 116 -10.58 -11.41 -6.22
C ALA A 116 -9.92 -11.29 -4.84
N GLU A 117 -9.61 -10.07 -4.42
CA GLU A 117 -9.09 -9.75 -3.08
C GLU A 117 -10.00 -10.30 -1.97
N LYS A 118 -11.29 -9.93 -1.98
CA LYS A 118 -12.22 -10.38 -0.93
C LYS A 118 -12.50 -11.87 -0.97
N SER A 119 -12.51 -12.47 -2.16
CA SER A 119 -12.62 -13.93 -2.29
C SER A 119 -11.38 -14.61 -1.70
N PHE A 120 -10.20 -14.09 -2.01
CA PHE A 120 -8.93 -14.61 -1.49
C PHE A 120 -8.86 -14.50 0.04
N PHE A 121 -9.28 -13.39 0.64
CA PHE A 121 -9.41 -13.28 2.09
C PHE A 121 -10.25 -14.41 2.68
N ARG A 122 -11.45 -14.68 2.14
CA ARG A 122 -12.31 -15.77 2.61
C ARG A 122 -11.65 -17.14 2.43
N ASP A 123 -10.98 -17.36 1.30
CA ASP A 123 -10.33 -18.64 1.00
C ASP A 123 -9.21 -18.97 2.00
N ILE A 124 -8.51 -17.95 2.51
CA ILE A 124 -7.45 -18.10 3.51
C ILE A 124 -7.95 -17.92 4.96
N GLY A 125 -9.26 -17.80 5.18
CA GLY A 125 -9.86 -17.67 6.52
C GLY A 125 -9.67 -16.30 7.19
N ILE A 126 -9.41 -15.25 6.41
CA ILE A 126 -9.45 -13.85 6.85
C ILE A 126 -10.85 -13.31 6.51
N GLU A 127 -11.63 -12.92 7.52
CA GLU A 127 -12.99 -12.42 7.28
C GLU A 127 -12.95 -11.00 6.69
N PRO A 128 -13.43 -10.76 5.46
CA PRO A 128 -13.60 -9.41 4.93
C PRO A 128 -14.91 -8.78 5.39
N ALA A 129 -15.08 -7.47 5.18
CA ALA A 129 -16.40 -6.86 5.23
C ALA A 129 -17.40 -7.63 4.32
N PRO A 130 -18.63 -7.95 4.78
CA PRO A 130 -19.61 -8.66 3.97
C PRO A 130 -19.82 -7.99 2.62
N PHE A 131 -19.83 -8.78 1.54
CA PHE A 131 -19.86 -8.24 0.18
C PHE A 131 -20.68 -9.11 -0.77
N ALA A 132 -21.09 -8.51 -1.89
CA ALA A 132 -21.79 -9.16 -2.99
C ALA A 132 -21.18 -8.75 -4.34
N ARG A 133 -21.04 -9.71 -5.25
CA ARG A 133 -20.68 -9.47 -6.64
C ARG A 133 -21.86 -8.82 -7.38
N ILE A 134 -21.61 -7.72 -8.08
CA ILE A 134 -22.60 -7.00 -8.89
C ILE A 134 -22.12 -6.94 -10.34
N ASP A 135 -22.71 -7.76 -11.20
CA ASP A 135 -22.49 -7.77 -12.65
C ASP A 135 -23.57 -6.99 -13.42
N GLY A 136 -24.65 -6.56 -12.75
CA GLY A 136 -25.70 -5.76 -13.36
C GLY A 136 -26.63 -5.08 -12.37
N ALA A 137 -27.28 -4.00 -12.81
CA ALA A 137 -28.17 -3.15 -12.00
C ALA A 137 -29.23 -3.96 -11.23
N HIS A 138 -29.87 -4.94 -11.87
CA HIS A 138 -30.92 -5.77 -11.27
C HIS A 138 -30.53 -6.49 -9.96
N GLN A 139 -29.23 -6.65 -9.69
CA GLN A 139 -28.72 -7.32 -8.49
C GLN A 139 -28.61 -6.39 -7.27
N ILE A 140 -28.53 -5.06 -7.49
CA ILE A 140 -28.13 -4.10 -6.45
C ILE A 140 -29.11 -4.07 -5.29
N GLN A 141 -30.42 -3.90 -5.55
CA GLN A 141 -31.40 -3.77 -4.46
C GLN A 141 -31.48 -5.04 -3.59
N SER A 142 -31.45 -6.22 -4.22
CA SER A 142 -31.49 -7.49 -3.49
C SER A 142 -30.23 -7.70 -2.67
N ALA A 143 -29.06 -7.40 -3.23
CA ALA A 143 -27.79 -7.52 -2.52
C ALA A 143 -27.71 -6.53 -1.34
N LEU A 144 -28.18 -5.29 -1.54
CA LEU A 144 -28.24 -4.28 -0.47
C LEU A 144 -29.11 -4.74 0.69
N ASN A 145 -30.27 -5.34 0.41
CA ASN A 145 -31.15 -5.88 1.44
C ASN A 145 -30.49 -7.02 2.22
N GLN A 146 -29.74 -7.91 1.54
CA GLN A 146 -28.99 -9.00 2.20
C GLN A 146 -27.85 -8.48 3.09
N LEU A 147 -27.27 -7.32 2.74
CA LEU A 147 -26.19 -6.67 3.47
C LEU A 147 -26.67 -5.70 4.57
N GLY A 148 -27.93 -5.80 4.99
CA GLY A 148 -28.48 -4.97 6.07
C GLY A 148 -29.01 -3.60 5.66
N GLY A 149 -29.22 -3.38 4.36
CA GLY A 149 -29.91 -2.20 3.82
C GLY A 149 -29.05 -0.94 3.68
N ALA A 150 -27.76 -1.00 4.02
CA ALA A 150 -26.81 0.09 3.78
C ALA A 150 -25.46 -0.48 3.32
N GLY A 151 -24.86 0.13 2.31
CA GLY A 151 -23.62 -0.36 1.72
C GLY A 151 -22.91 0.64 0.84
N ILE A 152 -21.74 0.25 0.34
CA ILE A 152 -20.91 1.01 -0.57
C ILE A 152 -20.73 0.18 -1.83
N LEU A 153 -21.26 0.67 -2.96
CA LEU A 153 -21.03 0.07 -4.27
C LEU A 153 -19.72 0.61 -4.82
N LYS A 154 -18.79 -0.27 -5.19
CA LYS A 154 -17.44 0.07 -5.67
C LYS A 154 -17.16 -0.58 -7.03
N THR A 155 -16.43 0.11 -7.89
CA THR A 155 -15.84 -0.50 -9.09
C THR A 155 -14.85 -1.59 -8.68
N ARG A 156 -14.77 -2.68 -9.45
CA ARG A 156 -13.81 -3.77 -9.15
C ARG A 156 -12.35 -3.34 -9.29
N PHE A 157 -12.07 -2.48 -10.25
CA PHE A 157 -10.72 -2.05 -10.62
C PHE A 157 -10.58 -0.54 -10.46
N SER A 158 -9.32 -0.08 -10.34
CA SER A 158 -8.91 1.32 -10.43
C SER A 158 -9.58 2.30 -9.45
N GLY A 159 -10.23 1.80 -8.39
CA GLY A 159 -10.77 2.64 -7.31
C GLY A 159 -9.67 3.00 -6.31
N TYR A 160 -9.51 4.29 -5.99
CA TYR A 160 -8.53 4.78 -5.02
C TYR A 160 -9.05 6.07 -4.35
N ASP A 161 -8.66 6.32 -3.10
CA ASP A 161 -8.97 7.55 -2.36
C ASP A 161 -10.46 7.95 -2.46
N GLY A 162 -11.37 6.97 -2.36
CA GLY A 162 -12.82 7.17 -2.43
C GLY A 162 -13.41 7.37 -3.83
N LYS A 163 -12.62 7.28 -4.90
CA LYS A 163 -13.12 7.33 -6.29
C LYS A 163 -13.62 5.97 -6.77
N GLY A 164 -14.62 5.99 -7.64
CA GLY A 164 -15.24 4.77 -8.17
C GLY A 164 -16.13 4.07 -7.15
N GLN A 165 -16.69 4.81 -6.19
CA GLN A 165 -17.60 4.25 -5.20
C GLN A 165 -18.75 5.21 -4.85
N ILE A 166 -19.90 4.66 -4.51
CA ILE A 166 -21.09 5.41 -4.06
C ILE A 166 -21.70 4.73 -2.84
N ARG A 167 -22.28 5.54 -1.94
CA ARG A 167 -22.99 5.03 -0.77
C ARG A 167 -24.46 4.81 -1.11
N LEU A 168 -24.98 3.65 -0.73
CA LEU A 168 -26.36 3.23 -0.96
C LEU A 168 -27.03 2.94 0.38
N SER A 169 -28.32 3.31 0.50
CA SER A 169 -29.11 3.06 1.70
C SER A 169 -30.59 2.93 1.38
N GLY A 170 -31.25 1.92 1.95
CA GLY A 170 -32.69 1.69 1.82
C GLY A 170 -33.10 1.29 0.40
N VAL A 171 -34.16 1.91 -0.10
CA VAL A 171 -34.63 1.71 -1.48
C VAL A 171 -33.84 2.64 -2.39
N VAL A 172 -33.19 2.07 -3.41
CA VAL A 172 -32.32 2.80 -4.35
C VAL A 172 -32.80 2.64 -5.78
N ASN A 173 -32.33 3.51 -6.68
CA ASN A 173 -32.46 3.32 -8.13
C ASN A 173 -31.27 2.49 -8.64
N PRO A 174 -31.44 1.20 -8.97
CA PRO A 174 -30.33 0.33 -9.32
C PRO A 174 -29.63 0.72 -10.62
N ASP A 175 -30.39 1.17 -11.63
CA ASP A 175 -29.83 1.56 -12.93
C ASP A 175 -28.94 2.80 -12.79
N ALA A 176 -29.39 3.80 -12.02
CA ALA A 176 -28.59 4.99 -11.72
C ALA A 176 -27.32 4.62 -10.93
N ALA A 177 -27.44 3.78 -9.90
CA ALA A 177 -26.30 3.33 -9.10
C ALA A 177 -25.27 2.55 -9.94
N PHE A 178 -25.72 1.70 -10.86
CA PHE A 178 -24.84 0.92 -11.72
C PHE A 178 -24.17 1.78 -12.80
N ALA A 179 -24.86 2.81 -13.31
CA ALA A 179 -24.29 3.75 -14.26
C ALA A 179 -23.10 4.53 -13.69
N GLU A 180 -23.09 4.84 -12.38
CA GLU A 180 -21.93 5.44 -11.68
C GLU A 180 -20.69 4.54 -11.71
N MET A 181 -20.88 3.21 -11.81
CA MET A 181 -19.79 2.24 -12.01
C MET A 181 -19.36 2.15 -13.48
N GLN A 182 -19.79 3.11 -14.31
CA GLN A 182 -19.59 3.18 -15.76
C GLN A 182 -20.17 1.95 -16.48
N GLY A 183 -21.25 1.36 -15.93
CA GLY A 183 -21.85 0.13 -16.42
C GLY A 183 -20.94 -1.10 -16.32
N GLY A 184 -19.83 -0.99 -15.57
CA GLY A 184 -18.83 -2.02 -15.40
C GLY A 184 -19.14 -2.98 -14.24
N ARG A 185 -18.24 -3.95 -14.05
CA ARG A 185 -18.33 -4.92 -12.95
C ARG A 185 -18.04 -4.24 -11.61
N ALA A 186 -18.85 -4.54 -10.59
CA ALA A 186 -18.80 -3.90 -9.29
C ALA A 186 -18.86 -4.91 -8.13
N VAL A 187 -18.54 -4.42 -6.93
CA VAL A 187 -18.74 -5.12 -5.65
C VAL A 187 -19.55 -4.20 -4.75
N LEU A 188 -20.60 -4.74 -4.12
CA LEU A 188 -21.34 -4.05 -3.08
C LEU A 188 -20.85 -4.56 -1.72
N GLU A 189 -20.36 -3.65 -0.88
CA GLU A 189 -19.90 -3.97 0.47
C GLU A 189 -20.90 -3.45 1.50
N ALA A 190 -21.12 -4.22 2.57
CA ALA A 190 -21.88 -3.75 3.71
C ALA A 190 -21.21 -2.53 4.34
N LEU A 191 -22.04 -1.60 4.81
CA LEU A 191 -21.54 -0.50 5.62
C LEU A 191 -21.24 -1.03 7.04
N ILE A 192 -19.95 -1.14 7.37
CA ILE A 192 -19.50 -1.64 8.67
C ILE A 192 -19.68 -0.58 9.76
N ASP A 193 -20.27 -0.96 10.89
CA ASP A 193 -20.24 -0.17 12.13
C ASP A 193 -18.98 -0.53 12.92
N PHE A 194 -17.95 0.31 12.82
CA PHE A 194 -16.65 0.09 13.43
C PHE A 194 -16.33 1.17 14.47
N ASP A 195 -15.55 0.80 15.49
CA ASP A 195 -14.97 1.75 16.45
C ASP A 195 -13.78 2.50 15.83
N CYS A 196 -12.94 1.77 15.08
CA CYS A 196 -11.79 2.35 14.43
C CYS A 196 -11.26 1.57 13.25
N GLU A 197 -10.38 2.22 12.52
CA GLU A 197 -9.57 1.60 11.49
C GLU A 197 -8.12 1.48 11.97
N ILE A 198 -7.50 0.35 11.69
CA ILE A 198 -6.07 0.13 11.88
C ILE A 198 -5.45 -0.41 10.61
N SER A 199 -4.14 -0.34 10.50
CA SER A 199 -3.41 -1.08 9.48
C SER A 199 -2.32 -1.91 10.13
N VAL A 200 -2.10 -3.11 9.62
CA VAL A 200 -0.93 -3.91 9.95
C VAL A 200 0.05 -3.78 8.80
N LEU A 201 1.25 -3.31 9.12
CA LEU A 201 2.35 -3.27 8.17
C LEU A 201 3.33 -4.40 8.50
N LEU A 202 3.79 -5.09 7.46
CA LEU A 202 4.83 -6.09 7.59
C LEU A 202 5.81 -6.02 6.43
N ALA A 203 7.04 -6.42 6.69
CA ALA A 203 8.02 -6.79 5.68
C ALA A 203 8.23 -8.30 5.72
N ARG A 204 8.23 -8.96 4.55
CA ARG A 204 8.62 -10.35 4.39
C ARG A 204 9.83 -10.44 3.45
N GLY A 205 10.90 -11.07 3.92
CA GLY A 205 12.10 -11.35 3.14
C GLY A 205 11.92 -12.55 2.22
N ALA A 206 12.80 -12.70 1.23
CA ALA A 206 12.81 -13.86 0.33
C ALA A 206 13.19 -15.18 1.06
N ASP A 207 13.78 -15.07 2.24
CA ASP A 207 14.06 -16.18 3.16
C ASP A 207 12.84 -16.56 4.04
N GLY A 208 11.73 -15.84 3.88
CA GLY A 208 10.52 -16.01 4.67
C GLY A 208 10.55 -15.33 6.04
N ASP A 209 11.63 -14.62 6.41
CA ASP A 209 11.66 -13.85 7.64
C ASP A 209 10.61 -12.73 7.59
N VAL A 210 9.94 -12.49 8.71
CA VAL A 210 8.88 -11.48 8.80
C VAL A 210 9.16 -10.53 9.94
N ARG A 211 8.99 -9.23 9.67
CA ARG A 211 9.00 -8.17 10.67
C ARG A 211 7.74 -7.34 10.55
N THR A 212 7.09 -7.08 11.68
CA THR A 212 5.87 -6.26 11.77
C THR A 212 6.16 -4.98 12.56
N TRP A 213 5.51 -3.88 12.19
CA TRP A 213 5.51 -2.67 13.02
C TRP A 213 4.31 -2.67 13.98
N ASP A 214 4.33 -1.77 14.97
CA ASP A 214 3.14 -1.47 15.76
C ASP A 214 1.99 -1.05 14.83
N CYS A 215 0.76 -1.47 15.12
CA CYS A 215 -0.39 -1.12 14.29
C CYS A 215 -0.85 0.31 14.64
N PRO A 216 -0.80 1.28 13.71
CA PRO A 216 -1.39 2.59 13.94
C PRO A 216 -2.92 2.55 13.85
N ARG A 217 -3.58 3.50 14.54
CA ARG A 217 -4.98 3.84 14.29
C ARG A 217 -5.04 4.85 13.14
N ASN A 218 -5.84 4.58 12.12
CA ASN A 218 -5.97 5.40 10.93
C ASN A 218 -7.27 6.20 10.97
N VAL A 219 -7.19 7.46 10.54
CA VAL A 219 -8.34 8.36 10.43
C VAL A 219 -8.44 8.84 9.00
N HIS A 220 -9.57 8.53 8.37
CA HIS A 220 -9.91 8.93 7.01
C HIS A 220 -10.96 10.05 7.00
N GLU A 221 -10.80 11.02 6.09
CA GLU A 221 -11.81 12.05 5.79
C GLU A 221 -12.04 12.04 4.28
N GLY A 222 -13.30 11.92 3.85
CA GLY A 222 -13.63 11.86 2.42
C GLY A 222 -13.03 10.66 1.68
N GLY A 223 -12.71 9.57 2.38
CA GLY A 223 -12.05 8.39 1.80
C GLY A 223 -10.53 8.55 1.62
N ILE A 224 -9.92 9.61 2.16
CA ILE A 224 -8.48 9.86 2.10
C ILE A 224 -7.88 9.76 3.50
N LEU A 225 -6.76 9.04 3.65
CA LEU A 225 -6.04 8.96 4.93
C LEU A 225 -5.55 10.35 5.35
N ARG A 226 -5.97 10.80 6.52
CA ARG A 226 -5.57 12.08 7.11
C ARG A 226 -4.52 11.90 8.17
N ARG A 227 -4.73 10.94 9.07
CA ARG A 227 -3.84 10.71 10.20
C ARG A 227 -3.58 9.23 10.46
N SER A 228 -2.37 8.92 10.88
CA SER A 228 -2.00 7.63 11.46
C SER A 228 -1.38 7.87 12.83
N ILE A 229 -2.03 7.34 13.88
CA ILE A 229 -1.67 7.55 15.28
C ILE A 229 -1.01 6.28 15.81
N PHE A 230 0.19 6.40 16.39
CA PHE A 230 0.99 5.25 16.82
C PHE A 230 1.52 5.43 18.24
N PRO A 231 1.40 4.40 19.11
CA PRO A 231 0.70 3.14 18.89
C PRO A 231 -0.83 3.35 18.89
N SER A 232 -1.58 2.38 18.37
CA SER A 232 -3.06 2.42 18.37
C SER A 232 -3.70 2.38 19.75
N ARG A 233 -2.97 1.93 20.79
CA ARG A 233 -3.45 1.73 22.17
C ARG A 233 -4.63 0.75 22.29
N LEU A 234 -4.78 -0.14 21.31
CA LEU A 234 -5.73 -1.24 21.37
C LEU A 234 -5.21 -2.38 22.27
N PRO A 235 -6.10 -3.25 22.76
CA PRO A 235 -5.72 -4.45 23.50
C PRO A 235 -4.68 -5.30 22.75
N SER A 236 -3.68 -5.83 23.47
CA SER A 236 -2.56 -6.56 22.87
C SER A 236 -2.99 -7.83 22.14
N ASP A 237 -3.98 -8.54 22.66
CA ASP A 237 -4.56 -9.74 22.04
C ASP A 237 -5.22 -9.44 20.69
N LEU A 238 -5.90 -8.30 20.58
CA LEU A 238 -6.47 -7.82 19.32
C LEU A 238 -5.37 -7.49 18.30
N LEU A 239 -4.29 -6.84 18.74
CA LEU A 239 -3.15 -6.50 17.89
C LEU A 239 -2.38 -7.74 17.42
N GLU A 240 -2.19 -8.74 18.29
CA GLU A 240 -1.59 -10.02 17.94
C GLU A 240 -2.43 -10.79 16.90
N ARG A 241 -3.76 -10.77 17.03
CA ARG A 241 -4.67 -11.34 16.03
C ARG A 241 -4.54 -10.62 14.69
N ALA A 242 -4.55 -9.29 14.68
CA ALA A 242 -4.36 -8.49 13.47
C ALA A 242 -3.03 -8.80 12.78
N GLN A 243 -1.93 -8.86 13.54
CA GLN A 243 -0.62 -9.23 13.00
C GLN A 243 -0.57 -10.67 12.47
N THR A 244 -1.29 -11.59 13.11
CA THR A 244 -1.39 -12.98 12.65
C THR A 244 -2.14 -13.07 11.32
N MET A 245 -3.23 -12.31 11.14
CA MET A 245 -3.93 -12.21 9.86
C MET A 245 -3.00 -11.70 8.75
N ALA A 246 -2.22 -10.66 9.01
CA ALA A 246 -1.29 -10.11 8.01
C ALA A 246 -0.14 -11.08 7.68
N ARG A 247 0.41 -11.78 8.69
CA ARG A 247 1.42 -12.84 8.48
C ARG A 247 0.88 -13.98 7.61
N LEU A 248 -0.34 -14.43 7.88
CA LEU A 248 -1.02 -15.45 7.08
C LEU A 248 -1.20 -14.97 5.63
N LEU A 249 -1.71 -13.76 5.44
CA LEU A 249 -1.87 -13.15 4.11
C LEU A 249 -0.54 -13.14 3.33
N ALA A 250 0.55 -12.67 3.96
CA ALA A 250 1.86 -12.63 3.32
C ALA A 250 2.42 -14.02 3.01
N ALA A 251 2.14 -15.03 3.85
CA ALA A 251 2.57 -16.40 3.62
C ALA A 251 1.81 -17.04 2.44
N GLU A 252 0.48 -16.90 2.39
CA GLU A 252 -0.37 -17.48 1.33
C GLU A 252 -0.12 -16.83 -0.04
N LEU A 253 0.35 -15.59 -0.06
CA LEU A 253 0.82 -14.89 -1.25
C LEU A 253 2.27 -15.24 -1.64
N ASP A 254 3.01 -15.96 -0.79
CA ASP A 254 4.47 -16.06 -0.85
C ASP A 254 5.16 -14.69 -1.08
N TYR A 255 4.66 -13.68 -0.35
CA TYR A 255 4.96 -12.28 -0.60
C TYR A 255 6.42 -11.92 -0.27
N VAL A 256 7.08 -11.11 -1.11
CA VAL A 256 8.39 -10.52 -0.81
C VAL A 256 8.32 -9.01 -0.94
N GLY A 257 8.73 -8.31 0.12
CA GLY A 257 8.64 -6.85 0.22
C GLY A 257 7.84 -6.40 1.44
N VAL A 258 7.32 -5.17 1.37
CA VAL A 258 6.38 -4.62 2.36
C VAL A 258 4.96 -4.72 1.87
N LEU A 259 4.05 -5.15 2.75
CA LEU A 259 2.60 -5.22 2.55
C LEU A 259 1.89 -4.50 3.68
N ALA A 260 0.74 -3.88 3.39
CA ALA A 260 -0.19 -3.40 4.39
C ALA A 260 -1.54 -4.12 4.30
N LEU A 261 -2.07 -4.54 5.44
CA LEU A 261 -3.44 -5.05 5.58
C LEU A 261 -4.25 -4.01 6.37
N GLU A 262 -5.31 -3.48 5.77
CA GLU A 262 -6.24 -2.56 6.43
C GLU A 262 -7.39 -3.33 7.09
N LEU A 263 -7.70 -2.96 8.33
CA LEU A 263 -8.67 -3.65 9.16
C LEU A 263 -9.65 -2.65 9.79
N PHE A 264 -10.93 -3.02 9.79
CA PHE A 264 -11.92 -2.44 10.68
C PHE A 264 -11.90 -3.19 12.01
N VAL A 265 -11.86 -2.43 13.11
CA VAL A 265 -12.14 -2.93 14.46
C VAL A 265 -13.60 -2.63 14.77
N THR A 266 -14.44 -3.67 14.84
CA THR A 266 -15.87 -3.51 15.12
C THR A 266 -16.11 -3.06 16.56
N ARG A 267 -17.31 -2.54 16.87
CA ARG A 267 -17.67 -2.15 18.25
C ARG A 267 -17.65 -3.32 19.23
N GLU A 268 -17.83 -4.54 18.72
CA GLU A 268 -17.78 -5.80 19.47
C GLU A 268 -16.35 -6.34 19.63
N GLY A 269 -15.33 -5.63 19.13
CA GLY A 269 -13.92 -6.05 19.22
C GLY A 269 -13.52 -7.14 18.21
N SER A 270 -14.25 -7.26 17.10
CA SER A 270 -13.88 -8.14 15.98
C SER A 270 -13.03 -7.41 14.94
N LEU A 271 -12.28 -8.16 14.14
CA LEU A 271 -11.46 -7.64 13.05
C LEU A 271 -12.07 -8.05 11.72
N LEU A 272 -12.24 -7.11 10.80
CA LEU A 272 -12.68 -7.35 9.43
C LEU A 272 -11.67 -6.76 8.45
N ALA A 273 -11.22 -7.53 7.46
CA ALA A 273 -10.37 -7.04 6.39
C ALA A 273 -11.13 -6.08 5.47
N ASN A 274 -10.56 -4.89 5.29
CA ASN A 274 -11.04 -3.90 4.32
C ASN A 274 -10.46 -4.22 2.93
N GLU A 275 -9.13 -4.06 2.82
CA GLU A 275 -8.30 -4.28 1.63
C GLU A 275 -6.84 -4.52 2.06
N PHE A 276 -5.99 -4.97 1.13
CA PHE A 276 -4.54 -5.00 1.32
C PHE A 276 -3.81 -4.26 0.19
N ALA A 277 -2.63 -3.72 0.50
CA ALA A 277 -1.76 -3.04 -0.45
C ALA A 277 -0.45 -3.82 -0.59
N PRO A 278 -0.15 -4.44 -1.75
CA PRO A 278 1.12 -5.13 -2.03
C PRO A 278 2.25 -4.13 -2.34
N ARG A 279 2.46 -3.18 -1.43
CA ARG A 279 3.50 -2.16 -1.50
C ARG A 279 3.70 -1.49 -0.14
N VAL A 280 4.72 -0.63 -0.06
CA VAL A 280 4.79 0.38 0.99
C VAL A 280 3.50 1.22 1.02
N HIS A 281 3.09 1.62 2.21
CA HIS A 281 1.76 2.17 2.45
C HIS A 281 1.80 3.54 3.13
N ASN A 282 0.78 4.35 2.85
CA ASN A 282 0.65 5.71 3.39
C ASN A 282 0.57 5.70 4.92
N SER A 283 -0.18 4.75 5.49
CA SER A 283 -0.28 4.57 6.94
C SER A 283 1.02 4.11 7.61
N GLY A 284 2.07 3.83 6.82
CA GLY A 284 3.40 3.46 7.31
C GLY A 284 4.43 4.57 7.28
N HIS A 285 4.14 5.77 6.77
CA HIS A 285 5.19 6.78 6.58
C HIS A 285 5.84 7.20 7.90
N TRP A 286 5.07 7.16 9.00
CA TRP A 286 5.59 7.40 10.35
C TRP A 286 6.77 6.50 10.75
N THR A 287 6.89 5.30 10.16
CA THR A 287 7.95 4.35 10.49
C THR A 287 9.35 4.86 10.13
N GLU A 288 9.48 5.81 9.21
CA GLU A 288 10.78 6.40 8.86
C GLU A 288 11.38 7.24 9.99
N ASP A 289 10.51 7.89 10.77
CA ASP A 289 10.92 8.83 11.81
C ASP A 289 10.83 8.27 13.23
N ALA A 290 10.06 7.18 13.43
CA ALA A 290 9.74 6.65 14.75
C ALA A 290 10.21 5.21 14.99
N CYS A 291 10.78 4.53 14.00
CA CYS A 291 11.26 3.14 14.11
C CYS A 291 12.74 3.02 13.71
N LEU A 292 13.41 1.99 14.24
CA LEU A 292 14.82 1.73 13.89
C LEU A 292 15.03 1.44 12.40
N THR A 293 14.07 0.77 11.75
CA THR A 293 14.05 0.59 10.30
C THR A 293 12.65 0.88 9.78
N GLY A 294 12.54 1.92 8.94
CA GLY A 294 11.30 2.32 8.30
C GLY A 294 10.89 1.42 7.15
N GLN A 295 9.64 1.52 6.71
CA GLN A 295 9.07 0.65 5.68
C GLN A 295 9.82 0.69 4.34
N PHE A 296 10.36 1.84 3.94
CA PHE A 296 11.02 1.96 2.64
C PHE A 296 12.37 1.24 2.64
N GLU A 297 13.15 1.39 3.71
CA GLU A 297 14.39 0.64 3.87
C GLU A 297 14.12 -0.86 3.99
N GLN A 298 13.11 -1.28 4.77
CA GLN A 298 12.72 -2.68 4.86
C GLN A 298 12.30 -3.25 3.50
N HIS A 299 11.55 -2.49 2.71
CA HIS A 299 11.14 -2.91 1.39
C HIS A 299 12.35 -3.13 0.47
N ILE A 300 13.30 -2.18 0.45
CA ILE A 300 14.54 -2.33 -0.31
C ILE A 300 15.34 -3.54 0.14
N ARG A 301 15.52 -3.73 1.46
CA ARG A 301 16.22 -4.90 2.02
C ARG A 301 15.53 -6.20 1.57
N ALA A 302 14.22 -6.30 1.72
CA ALA A 302 13.43 -7.48 1.34
C ALA A 302 13.60 -7.82 -0.15
N VAL A 303 13.41 -6.85 -1.06
CA VAL A 303 13.52 -7.12 -2.51
C VAL A 303 14.97 -7.40 -2.94
N CYS A 304 15.97 -6.86 -2.24
CA CYS A 304 17.38 -7.16 -2.47
C CYS A 304 17.85 -8.48 -1.84
N GLY A 305 17.02 -9.14 -1.03
CA GLY A 305 17.40 -10.35 -0.30
C GLY A 305 18.35 -10.09 0.86
N TRP A 306 18.31 -8.90 1.44
CA TRP A 306 19.08 -8.54 2.63
C TRP A 306 18.30 -8.91 3.90
N PRO A 307 19.00 -9.18 5.02
CA PRO A 307 18.34 -9.36 6.30
C PRO A 307 17.46 -8.17 6.67
N LEU A 308 16.25 -8.46 7.14
CA LEU A 308 15.32 -7.43 7.62
C LEU A 308 15.88 -6.74 8.86
N GLY A 309 15.63 -5.43 8.97
CA GLY A 309 15.99 -4.61 10.12
C GLY A 309 15.05 -4.78 11.31
N ASP A 310 15.39 -4.16 12.44
CA ASP A 310 14.52 -4.10 13.61
C ASP A 310 13.40 -3.05 13.37
N THR A 311 12.15 -3.47 13.50
CA THR A 311 10.96 -2.61 13.32
C THR A 311 10.53 -1.91 14.60
N ARG A 312 11.29 -2.07 15.69
CA ARG A 312 11.00 -1.50 16.99
C ARG A 312 10.83 0.02 16.91
N ARG A 313 9.69 0.45 17.42
CA ARG A 313 9.34 1.85 17.61
C ARG A 313 10.10 2.43 18.79
N HIS A 314 10.72 3.59 18.59
CA HIS A 314 11.44 4.33 19.63
C HIS A 314 10.67 5.57 20.13
N SER A 315 9.62 6.01 19.43
CA SER A 315 8.81 7.18 19.78
C SER A 315 7.32 6.93 19.52
N ASP A 316 6.44 7.51 20.34
CA ASP A 316 5.00 7.62 20.02
C ASP A 316 4.77 8.81 19.08
N GLY A 317 3.58 8.95 18.52
CA GLY A 317 3.26 10.13 17.73
C GLY A 317 2.06 10.01 16.80
N GLU A 318 1.98 10.98 15.90
CA GLU A 318 1.02 11.02 14.81
C GLU A 318 1.68 11.44 13.50
N MET A 319 1.30 10.80 12.41
CA MET A 319 1.58 11.26 11.05
C MET A 319 0.34 11.93 10.50
N VAL A 320 0.51 13.10 9.87
CA VAL A 320 -0.55 13.88 9.23
C VAL A 320 -0.23 14.06 7.75
N ASN A 321 -1.17 13.73 6.87
CA ASN A 321 -1.02 13.99 5.43
C ASN A 321 -1.21 15.47 5.11
N LEU A 322 -0.38 15.99 4.21
CA LEU A 322 -0.50 17.35 3.66
C LEU A 322 -1.08 17.26 2.25
N LEU A 323 -2.39 17.53 2.12
CA LEU A 323 -3.12 17.43 0.86
C LEU A 323 -3.21 18.79 0.16
N GLY A 324 -3.03 18.81 -1.17
CA GLY A 324 -3.23 20.00 -1.97
C GLY A 324 -2.50 21.23 -1.43
N THR A 325 -3.27 22.26 -1.08
CA THR A 325 -2.75 23.54 -0.55
C THR A 325 -2.32 23.47 0.92
N GLU A 326 -2.68 22.43 1.66
CA GLU A 326 -2.22 22.23 3.05
C GLU A 326 -0.70 22.15 3.13
N VAL A 327 -0.04 21.70 2.06
CA VAL A 327 1.43 21.66 1.97
C VAL A 327 2.09 23.03 2.21
N HIS A 328 1.36 24.13 2.02
CA HIS A 328 1.88 25.48 2.25
C HIS A 328 2.09 25.81 3.73
N SER A 329 1.55 25.01 4.66
CA SER A 329 1.83 25.12 6.10
C SER A 329 3.17 24.50 6.53
N TRP A 330 4.01 24.05 5.59
CA TRP A 330 5.27 23.36 5.89
C TRP A 330 6.18 24.11 6.88
N GLN A 331 6.17 25.44 6.86
CA GLN A 331 6.95 26.26 7.79
C GLN A 331 6.44 26.17 9.24
N ASP A 332 5.13 26.01 9.44
CA ASP A 332 4.55 25.80 10.77
C ASP A 332 5.00 24.46 11.35
N HIS A 333 4.96 23.40 10.55
CA HIS A 333 5.45 22.08 10.96
C HIS A 333 6.92 22.12 11.41
N LEU A 334 7.78 22.82 10.65
CA LEU A 334 9.18 23.02 11.05
C LEU A 334 9.31 23.80 12.37
N ARG A 335 8.50 24.84 12.59
CA ARG A 335 8.50 25.62 13.85
C ARG A 335 8.08 24.77 15.06
N HIS A 336 7.16 23.83 14.86
CA HIS A 336 6.72 22.91 15.91
C HIS A 336 7.68 21.74 16.15
N GLY A 337 8.74 21.60 15.34
CA GLY A 337 9.68 20.49 15.44
C GLY A 337 9.16 19.18 14.82
N ASP A 338 8.07 19.22 14.05
CA ASP A 338 7.56 18.07 13.32
C ASP A 338 8.59 17.65 12.25
N LYS A 339 8.72 16.34 12.01
CA LYS A 339 9.48 15.81 10.87
C LYS A 339 8.65 15.97 9.62
N ILE A 340 9.17 16.63 8.59
CA ILE A 340 8.41 16.91 7.38
C ILE A 340 9.01 16.22 6.16
N HIS A 341 8.13 15.65 5.34
CA HIS A 341 8.47 14.99 4.09
C HIS A 341 7.65 15.60 2.97
N LEU A 342 8.31 16.36 2.09
CA LEU A 342 7.68 16.99 0.93
C LEU A 342 8.06 16.25 -0.34
N TYR A 343 7.05 15.79 -1.09
CA TYR A 343 7.28 14.90 -2.24
C TYR A 343 7.77 15.64 -3.50
N GLY A 344 7.83 16.96 -3.46
CA GLY A 344 8.33 17.77 -4.58
C GLY A 344 7.41 17.80 -5.80
N LYS A 345 6.13 17.45 -5.65
CA LYS A 345 5.10 17.57 -6.71
C LYS A 345 4.92 19.05 -7.08
N ARG A 346 5.00 19.37 -8.37
CA ARG A 346 5.00 20.77 -8.87
C ARG A 346 3.65 21.48 -8.77
N ARG A 347 2.55 20.73 -8.82
CA ARG A 347 1.19 21.26 -8.82
C ARG A 347 0.41 20.69 -7.64
N ALA A 348 0.02 21.57 -6.72
CA ALA A 348 -0.99 21.27 -5.72
C ALA A 348 -2.35 21.14 -6.40
N ALA A 349 -3.10 20.12 -6.01
CA ALA A 349 -4.49 19.90 -6.43
C ALA A 349 -5.26 19.34 -5.24
N GLU A 350 -6.57 19.59 -5.18
CA GLU A 350 -7.45 19.10 -4.12
C GLU A 350 -7.33 17.57 -3.97
N GLY A 351 -7.25 17.09 -2.73
CA GLY A 351 -7.07 15.66 -2.41
C GLY A 351 -5.70 15.07 -2.77
N ARG A 352 -4.83 15.78 -3.51
CA ARG A 352 -3.52 15.24 -3.91
C ARG A 352 -2.57 15.23 -2.71
N LYS A 353 -2.03 14.06 -2.36
CA LYS A 353 -0.99 13.91 -1.33
C LYS A 353 0.29 14.63 -1.76
N MET A 354 0.63 15.76 -1.13
CA MET A 354 1.77 16.61 -1.48
C MET A 354 2.98 16.40 -0.56
N GLY A 355 2.72 15.92 0.65
CA GLY A 355 3.72 15.56 1.66
C GLY A 355 3.04 14.95 2.88
N HIS A 356 3.81 14.72 3.92
CA HIS A 356 3.30 14.41 5.25
C HIS A 356 4.20 15.04 6.32
N ALA A 357 3.67 15.17 7.53
CA ALA A 357 4.42 15.57 8.72
C ALA A 357 4.25 14.50 9.81
N VAL A 358 5.30 14.23 10.58
CA VAL A 358 5.30 13.31 11.72
C VAL A 358 5.65 14.08 12.98
N ARG A 359 4.71 14.12 13.91
CA ARG A 359 4.90 14.66 15.24
C ARG A 359 5.25 13.55 16.19
N LEU A 360 6.43 13.63 16.81
CA LEU A 360 6.92 12.62 17.75
C LEU A 360 6.68 13.07 19.19
N THR A 361 6.38 12.10 20.04
CA THR A 361 6.31 12.26 21.50
C THR A 361 7.15 11.18 22.18
N GLU A 362 7.37 11.33 23.49
CA GLU A 362 8.02 10.28 24.29
C GLU A 362 7.30 8.96 24.16
N ARG A 363 8.07 7.87 24.15
CA ARG A 363 7.53 6.52 24.03
C ARG A 363 6.84 6.11 25.32
N SER A 364 5.59 5.65 25.20
CA SER A 364 4.78 5.09 26.28
C SER A 364 5.26 3.74 26.79
#